data_AF-A0AAV6Z5V8-F1
#
_entry.id   AF-A0AAV6Z5V8-F1
#
_cell.length_a   1.000
_cell.length_b   1.000
_cell.length_c   1.000
_cell.angle_alpha   90.00
_cell.angle_beta   90.00
_cell.angle_gamma   90.00
#
_symmetry.space_group_name_H-M   'P 1'
#
loop_
_entity.id
_entity.type
_entity.pdbx_description
1 polymer ?
#
loop_
_entity_poly.entity_id
_entity_poly.type
_entity_poly.pdbx_seq_one_letter_code
_entity_poly.pdbx_strand_id
1 'polypeptide(L)'
;DEIQIAIPILKPTLDKVQLAGQTLPHGFHAPFLFADGLSSVETLLTNIQGLLKVAVDNARVQEKQIQQEKKELKMELCREREMRETLERQLTAELQSRATIQKRLKKEKKAKRKLQEALEFESKRREQVEQALKQATTGDGLRALN
;
A
#
# COMPACT_ATOMS: atom_id res chain seq x y z
N ASP A 1 -11.41 12.20 -4.77
CA ASP A 1 -10.74 11.65 -3.58
C ASP A 1 -9.67 10.66 -4.00
N GLU A 2 -8.47 11.17 -4.23
CA GLU A 2 -7.28 10.41 -4.61
C GLU A 2 -6.37 10.36 -3.39
N ILE A 3 -6.24 9.20 -2.75
CA ILE A 3 -5.33 9.03 -1.61
C ILE A 3 -3.93 8.79 -2.18
N GLN A 4 -3.15 9.87 -2.21
CA GLN A 4 -1.77 9.86 -2.65
C GLN A 4 -0.91 9.12 -1.61
N ILE A 5 -0.49 7.90 -1.95
CA ILE A 5 0.42 7.10 -1.13
C ILE A 5 1.82 7.67 -1.32
N ALA A 6 2.21 8.57 -0.43
CA ALA A 6 3.56 9.10 -0.37
C ALA A 6 4.49 8.07 0.28
N ILE A 7 5.34 7.45 -0.52
CA ILE A 7 6.45 6.61 -0.04
C ILE A 7 7.53 7.55 0.52
N PRO A 8 7.97 7.42 1.78
CA PRO A 8 9.07 8.23 2.29
C PRO A 8 10.37 7.72 1.66
N ILE A 9 10.96 8.53 0.78
CA ILE A 9 12.34 8.34 0.33
C ILE A 9 13.23 8.57 1.55
N LEU A 10 13.84 7.49 2.05
CA LEU A 10 14.94 7.55 3.02
C LEU A 10 16.05 8.41 2.43
N LYS A 11 16.17 9.65 2.91
CA LYS A 11 17.35 10.48 2.68
C LYS A 11 18.52 9.83 3.42
N PRO A 12 19.64 9.51 2.77
CA PRO A 12 20.87 9.25 3.49
C PRO A 12 21.40 10.61 3.98
N THR A 13 21.08 11.02 5.20
CA THR A 13 21.79 12.11 5.88
C THR A 13 23.12 11.57 6.37
N LEU A 14 24.03 11.33 5.41
CA LEU A 14 25.45 11.28 5.70
C LEU A 14 25.94 12.73 5.69
N ASP A 15 25.61 13.47 6.76
CA ASP A 15 26.13 14.82 6.95
C ASP A 15 27.63 14.72 7.24
N LYS A 16 28.40 14.89 6.16
CA LYS A 16 29.53 15.81 6.09
C LYS A 16 30.56 15.64 7.22
N VAL A 17 31.50 14.71 7.01
CA VAL A 17 32.83 14.80 7.62
C VAL A 17 33.50 16.06 7.06
N GLN A 18 33.28 17.19 7.73
CA GLN A 18 33.94 18.45 7.45
C GLN A 18 35.41 18.29 7.90
N LEU A 19 36.26 17.91 6.96
CA LEU A 19 37.72 17.90 7.11
C LEU A 19 38.24 19.35 7.04
N ALA A 20 37.93 20.18 8.04
CA ALA A 20 38.43 21.55 8.11
C ALA A 20 38.55 22.01 9.58
N GLY A 21 39.80 22.19 10.02
CA GLY A 21 40.14 22.75 11.34
C GLY A 21 40.24 21.67 12.43
N GLN A 22 41.46 21.44 12.92
CA GLN A 22 41.75 20.58 14.07
C GLN A 22 41.07 21.14 15.32
N THR A 23 39.79 20.82 15.52
CA THR A 23 39.14 21.00 16.82
C THR A 23 39.00 19.60 17.41
N LEU A 24 39.75 19.35 18.47
CA LEU A 24 39.71 18.10 19.20
C LEU A 24 38.26 17.80 19.63
N PRO A 25 37.80 16.53 19.56
CA PRO A 25 36.42 16.17 19.89
C PRO A 25 36.03 16.68 21.28
N HIS A 26 34.78 17.11 21.44
CA HIS A 26 34.23 17.65 22.69
C HIS A 26 34.46 16.65 23.84
N GLY A 27 35.45 16.93 24.70
CA GLY A 27 35.91 16.02 25.75
C GLY A 27 37.42 15.79 25.79
N PHE A 28 38.15 16.13 24.71
CA PHE A 28 39.60 16.22 24.67
C PHE A 28 40.06 17.62 25.10
N HIS A 29 40.47 17.74 26.35
CA HIS A 29 41.15 18.92 26.85
C HIS A 29 42.58 18.95 26.28
N ALA A 30 42.85 19.91 25.39
CA ALA A 30 44.18 20.19 24.83
C ALA A 30 45.31 20.65 25.81
N PRO A 31 45.07 21.07 27.08
CA PRO A 31 46.15 21.47 27.99
C PRO A 31 47.18 20.37 28.28
N PHE A 32 46.84 19.09 28.08
CA PHE A 32 47.73 17.97 28.41
C PHE A 32 48.62 17.51 27.25
N LEU A 33 48.40 18.02 26.03
CA LEU A 33 49.22 17.65 24.86
C LEU A 33 50.51 18.47 24.73
N PHE A 34 50.58 19.60 25.42
CA PHE A 34 51.68 20.58 25.30
C PHE A 34 52.17 21.08 26.67
N ALA A 35 52.12 20.24 27.71
CA ALA A 35 52.80 20.58 28.96
C ALA A 35 54.31 20.49 28.72
N ASP A 36 54.95 21.65 28.53
CA ASP A 36 56.40 21.80 28.41
C ASP A 36 57.07 21.22 29.68
N GLY A 37 57.49 19.95 29.61
CA GLY A 37 58.14 19.24 30.72
C GLY A 37 57.76 17.76 30.90
N LEU A 38 56.77 17.22 30.18
CA LEU A 38 56.40 15.80 30.28
C LEU A 38 57.30 14.89 29.44
N SER A 39 57.64 13.72 29.97
CA SER A 39 58.35 12.65 29.26
C SER A 39 57.48 12.06 28.15
N SER A 40 58.12 11.49 27.11
CA SER A 40 57.43 10.83 25.99
C SER A 40 56.46 9.73 26.43
N VAL A 41 56.72 9.09 27.57
CA VAL A 41 55.86 8.06 28.18
C VAL A 41 54.58 8.68 28.74
N GLU A 42 54.67 9.81 29.44
CA GLU A 42 53.51 10.52 30.00
C GLU A 42 52.58 11.06 28.90
N THR A 43 53.17 11.56 27.81
CA THR A 43 52.41 11.99 26.63
C THR A 43 51.67 10.82 25.98
N LEU A 44 52.31 9.65 25.84
CA LEU A 44 51.66 8.46 25.29
C LEU A 44 50.50 7.98 26.17
N LEU A 45 50.70 7.93 27.50
CA LEU A 45 49.65 7.52 28.44
C LEU A 45 48.44 8.46 28.39
N THR A 46 48.70 9.77 28.32
CA THR A 46 47.65 10.79 28.16
C THR A 46 46.87 10.59 26.87
N ASN A 47 47.56 10.31 25.76
CA ASN A 47 46.91 10.03 24.47
C ASN A 47 46.04 8.77 24.53
N ILE A 48 46.55 7.69 25.13
CA ILE A 48 45.79 6.44 25.31
C ILE A 48 44.52 6.71 26.12
N GLN A 49 44.63 7.45 27.24
CA GLN A 49 43.48 7.81 28.07
C GLN A 49 42.44 8.66 27.31
N GLY A 50 42.90 9.63 26.51
CA GLY A 50 42.01 10.45 25.68
C GLY A 50 41.25 9.63 24.65
N LEU A 51 41.93 8.72 23.93
CA LEU A 51 41.30 7.85 22.95
C LEU A 51 40.28 6.90 23.60
N LEU A 52 40.61 6.35 24.78
CA LEU A 52 39.68 5.50 25.54
C LEU A 52 38.44 6.29 25.96
N LYS A 53 38.59 7.54 26.40
CA LYS A 53 37.44 8.39 26.75
C LYS A 53 36.52 8.63 25.55
N VAL A 54 37.09 8.97 24.39
CA VAL A 54 36.31 9.16 23.16
C VAL A 54 35.61 7.87 22.74
N ALA A 55 36.27 6.72 22.85
CA ALA A 55 35.65 5.43 22.55
C ALA A 55 34.42 5.15 23.44
N VAL A 56 34.52 5.45 24.73
CA VAL A 56 33.40 5.31 25.68
C VAL A 56 32.26 6.28 25.36
N ASP A 57 32.58 7.55 25.12
CA ASP A 57 31.58 8.57 24.80
C ASP A 57 30.85 8.24 23.48
N ASN A 58 31.59 7.79 22.46
CA ASN A 58 31.03 7.34 21.19
C ASN A 58 30.12 6.12 21.36
N ALA A 59 30.53 5.11 22.14
CA ALA A 59 29.68 3.94 22.41
C ALA A 59 28.37 4.34 23.10
N ARG A 60 28.41 5.31 24.03
CA ARG A 60 27.20 5.81 24.71
C ARG A 60 26.27 6.56 23.76
N VAL A 61 26.81 7.38 22.85
CA VAL A 61 26.02 8.08 21.83
C VAL A 61 25.41 7.08 20.85
N GLN A 62 26.20 6.11 20.40
CA GLN A 62 25.74 5.06 19.49
C GLN A 62 24.62 4.23 20.10
N GLU A 63 24.72 3.84 21.38
CA GLU A 63 23.65 3.10 22.07
C GLU A 63 22.35 3.91 22.12
N LYS A 64 22.43 5.21 22.45
CA LYS A 64 21.24 6.09 22.45
C LYS A 64 20.60 6.18 21.06
N GLN A 65 21.43 6.31 20.02
CA GLN A 65 20.98 6.36 18.64
C GLN A 65 20.26 5.06 18.25
N ILE A 66 20.86 3.89 18.55
CA ILE A 66 20.27 2.57 18.28
C ILE A 66 18.93 2.41 19.01
N GLN A 67 18.82 2.84 20.26
CA GLN A 67 17.55 2.75 21.01
C GLN A 67 16.45 3.62 20.39
N GLN A 68 16.82 4.81 19.89
CA GLN A 68 15.88 5.70 19.22
C GLN A 68 15.42 5.10 17.88
N GLU A 69 16.34 4.62 17.04
CA GLU A 69 16.02 3.94 15.79
C GLU A 69 15.14 2.70 16.02
N LYS A 70 15.44 1.90 17.07
CA LYS A 70 14.63 0.75 17.45
C LYS A 70 13.20 1.15 17.84
N LYS A 71 13.03 2.28 18.51
CA LYS A 71 11.70 2.80 18.85
C LYS A 71 10.94 3.23 17.60
N GLU A 72 11.60 3.95 16.69
CA GLU A 72 11.01 4.39 15.42
C GLU A 72 10.60 3.19 14.55
N LEU A 73 11.47 2.19 14.39
CA LEU A 73 11.15 0.97 13.65
C LEU A 73 9.97 0.20 14.25
N LYS A 74 9.82 0.17 15.58
CA LYS A 74 8.66 -0.45 16.24
C LYS A 74 7.37 0.30 15.92
N MET A 75 7.40 1.62 15.91
CA MET A 75 6.24 2.45 15.57
C MET A 75 5.83 2.22 14.12
N GLU A 76 6.79 2.23 13.19
CA GLU A 76 6.53 2.01 11.76
C GLU A 76 6.00 0.60 11.49
N LEU A 77 6.57 -0.42 12.14
CA LEU A 77 6.07 -1.80 12.05
C LEU A 77 4.61 -1.92 12.52
N CYS A 78 4.22 -1.20 13.58
CA CYS A 78 2.83 -1.22 14.04
C CYS A 78 1.89 -0.59 13.02
N ARG A 79 2.27 0.57 12.47
CA ARG A 79 1.51 1.28 11.45
C ARG A 79 1.32 0.44 10.19
N GLU A 80 2.39 -0.21 9.72
CA GLU A 80 2.35 -1.11 8.57
C GLU A 80 1.43 -2.32 8.80
N ARG A 81 1.45 -2.90 10.01
CA ARG A 81 0.54 -4.01 10.38
C ARG A 81 -0.92 -3.58 10.34
N GLU A 82 -1.25 -2.42 10.90
CA GLU A 82 -2.61 -1.89 10.90
C GLU A 82 -3.11 -1.58 9.47
N MET A 83 -2.24 -1.00 8.64
CA MET A 83 -2.54 -0.74 7.23
C MET A 83 -2.78 -2.04 6.47
N ARG A 84 -1.89 -3.02 6.64
CA ARG A 84 -2.03 -4.35 6.04
C ARG A 84 -3.32 -5.03 6.46
N GLU A 85 -3.66 -5.03 7.75
CA GLU A 85 -4.89 -5.64 8.25
C GLU A 85 -6.13 -4.96 7.64
N THR A 86 -6.11 -3.63 7.49
CA THR A 86 -7.18 -2.88 6.84
C THR A 86 -7.35 -3.28 5.37
N LEU A 87 -6.24 -3.38 4.62
CA LEU A 87 -6.27 -3.79 3.22
C LEU A 87 -6.75 -5.25 3.05
N GLU A 88 -6.33 -6.16 3.93
CA GLU A 88 -6.81 -7.55 3.92
C GLU A 88 -8.32 -7.65 4.18
N ARG A 89 -8.87 -6.84 5.10
CA ARG A 89 -10.32 -6.76 5.34
C ARG A 89 -11.05 -6.21 4.11
N GLN A 90 -10.54 -5.13 3.49
CA GLN A 90 -11.13 -4.55 2.28
C GLN A 90 -11.12 -5.54 1.11
N LEU A 91 -10.00 -6.22 0.88
CA LEU A 91 -9.89 -7.25 -0.15
C LEU A 91 -10.92 -8.37 0.05
N THR A 92 -11.09 -8.82 1.29
CA THR A 92 -12.08 -9.86 1.61
C THR A 92 -13.50 -9.39 1.31
N ALA A 93 -13.85 -8.17 1.70
CA ALA A 93 -15.16 -7.58 1.42
C ALA A 93 -15.41 -7.45 -0.09
N GLU A 94 -14.41 -7.00 -0.86
CA GLU A 94 -14.50 -6.88 -2.32
C GLU A 94 -14.67 -8.24 -3.00
N LEU A 95 -13.96 -9.28 -2.55
CA LEU A 95 -14.13 -10.64 -3.08
C LEU A 95 -15.54 -11.17 -2.83
N GLN A 96 -16.10 -10.93 -1.64
CA GLN A 96 -17.49 -11.30 -1.31
C GLN A 96 -18.52 -10.52 -2.13
N SER A 97 -18.31 -9.21 -2.30
CA SER A 97 -19.13 -8.34 -3.14
C SER A 97 -19.14 -8.82 -4.59
N ARG A 98 -17.95 -9.08 -5.15
CA ARG A 98 -17.77 -9.61 -6.51
C ARG A 98 -18.49 -10.94 -6.70
N ALA A 99 -18.37 -11.88 -5.77
CA ALA A 99 -19.06 -13.17 -5.84
C ALA A 99 -20.59 -12.99 -5.84
N THR A 100 -21.11 -12.06 -5.03
CA THR A 100 -22.54 -11.73 -4.97
C THR A 100 -23.04 -11.14 -6.30
N ILE A 101 -22.29 -10.20 -6.87
CA ILE A 101 -22.62 -9.59 -8.18
C ILE A 101 -22.59 -10.65 -9.29
N GLN A 102 -21.58 -11.51 -9.33
CA GLN A 102 -21.51 -12.58 -10.33
C GLN A 102 -22.70 -13.55 -10.23
N LYS A 103 -23.14 -13.90 -9.02
CA LYS A 103 -24.33 -14.74 -8.80
C LYS A 103 -25.60 -14.05 -9.29
N ARG A 104 -25.77 -12.74 -9.03
CA ARG A 104 -26.89 -11.94 -9.53
C ARG A 104 -26.89 -11.87 -11.06
N LEU A 105 -25.74 -11.55 -11.66
CA LEU A 105 -25.57 -11.49 -13.11
C LEU A 105 -25.91 -12.82 -13.79
N LYS A 106 -25.53 -13.96 -13.22
CA LYS A 106 -25.88 -15.28 -13.75
C LYS A 106 -27.39 -15.52 -13.75
N LYS A 107 -28.09 -15.12 -12.69
CA LYS A 107 -29.56 -15.20 -12.60
C LYS A 107 -30.23 -14.28 -13.62
N GLU A 108 -29.75 -13.05 -13.74
CA GLU A 108 -30.27 -12.05 -14.66
C GLU A 108 -30.10 -12.48 -16.12
N LYS A 109 -28.93 -13.01 -16.49
CA LYS A 109 -28.71 -13.62 -17.83
C LYS A 109 -29.69 -14.76 -18.10
N LYS A 110 -29.99 -15.60 -17.11
CA LYS A 110 -30.98 -16.69 -17.26
C LYS A 110 -32.40 -16.14 -17.42
N ALA A 111 -32.79 -15.15 -16.64
CA ALA A 111 -34.11 -14.50 -16.76
C ALA A 111 -34.27 -13.82 -18.12
N LYS A 112 -33.24 -13.10 -18.59
CA LYS A 112 -33.22 -12.47 -19.91
C LYS A 112 -33.46 -13.49 -21.04
N ARG A 113 -32.77 -14.63 -21.03
CA ARG A 113 -32.98 -15.70 -22.04
C ARG A 113 -34.42 -16.21 -22.05
N LYS A 114 -34.99 -16.49 -20.87
CA LYS A 114 -36.39 -16.94 -20.76
C LYS A 114 -37.39 -15.92 -21.28
N LEU A 115 -37.19 -14.64 -20.95
CA LEU A 115 -38.05 -13.56 -21.45
C LEU A 115 -37.95 -13.42 -22.97
N GLN A 116 -36.75 -13.60 -23.53
CA GLN A 116 -36.53 -13.55 -24.96
C GLN A 116 -37.22 -14.72 -25.69
N GLU A 117 -37.09 -15.94 -25.17
CA GLU A 117 -37.83 -17.12 -25.69
C GLU A 117 -39.36 -16.92 -25.63
N ALA A 118 -39.88 -16.38 -24.52
CA ALA A 118 -41.31 -16.09 -24.37
C ALA A 118 -41.79 -15.00 -25.37
N LEU A 119 -40.99 -13.96 -25.58
CA LEU A 119 -41.29 -12.89 -26.52
C LEU A 119 -41.30 -13.41 -27.97
N GLU A 120 -40.35 -14.25 -28.34
CA GLU A 120 -40.30 -14.89 -29.66
C GLU A 120 -41.51 -15.78 -29.90
N PHE A 121 -41.92 -16.56 -28.88
CA PHE A 121 -43.12 -17.39 -28.94
C PHE A 121 -44.39 -16.55 -29.14
N GLU A 122 -44.58 -15.50 -28.33
CA GLU A 122 -45.73 -14.61 -28.47
C GLU A 122 -45.75 -13.85 -29.80
N SER A 123 -44.58 -13.44 -30.30
CA SER A 123 -44.47 -12.76 -31.59
C SER A 123 -44.92 -13.68 -32.73
N LYS A 124 -44.48 -14.95 -32.75
CA LYS A 124 -44.92 -15.95 -33.73
C LYS A 124 -46.42 -16.23 -33.62
N ARG A 125 -46.95 -16.37 -32.40
CA ARG A 125 -48.38 -16.59 -32.16
C ARG A 125 -49.21 -15.42 -32.70
N ARG A 126 -48.79 -14.19 -32.42
CA ARG A 126 -49.44 -12.97 -32.92
C ARG A 126 -49.43 -12.92 -34.45
N GLU A 127 -48.31 -13.23 -35.07
CA GLU A 127 -48.18 -13.25 -36.54
C GLU A 127 -49.15 -14.27 -37.17
N GLN A 128 -49.27 -15.47 -36.61
CA GLN A 128 -50.22 -16.48 -37.08
C GLN A 128 -51.67 -16.00 -36.99
N VAL A 129 -52.06 -15.39 -35.87
CA VAL A 129 -53.41 -14.84 -35.69
C VAL A 129 -53.66 -13.70 -36.68
N GLU A 130 -52.67 -12.83 -36.91
CA GLU A 130 -52.78 -11.74 -37.87
C GLU A 130 -52.95 -12.26 -39.31
N GLN A 131 -52.22 -13.32 -39.69
CA GLN A 131 -52.39 -13.97 -41.00
C GLN A 131 -53.76 -14.62 -41.15
N ALA A 132 -54.25 -15.33 -40.13
CA ALA A 132 -55.58 -15.94 -40.13
C ALA A 132 -56.69 -14.88 -40.27
N LEU A 133 -56.56 -13.75 -39.56
CA LEU A 133 -57.49 -12.64 -39.66
C LEU A 133 -57.48 -11.98 -41.05
N LYS A 134 -56.30 -11.80 -41.65
CA LYS A 134 -56.17 -11.31 -43.04
C LYS A 134 -56.87 -12.24 -44.02
N GLN A 135 -56.65 -13.55 -43.91
CA GLN A 135 -57.32 -14.55 -44.76
C GLN A 135 -58.85 -14.53 -44.60
N ALA A 136 -59.35 -14.39 -43.37
CA ALA A 136 -60.79 -14.30 -43.11
C ALA A 136 -61.44 -13.01 -43.64
N THR A 137 -60.67 -11.93 -43.80
CA THR A 137 -61.17 -10.63 -44.29
C THR A 137 -61.01 -10.45 -45.80
N THR A 138 -60.07 -11.15 -46.45
CA THR A 138 -59.97 -11.23 -47.92
C THR A 138 -60.94 -12.26 -48.49
N GLY A 139 -62.23 -11.90 -48.62
CA GLY A 139 -63.18 -12.35 -49.66
C GLY A 139 -63.60 -13.82 -49.78
N ASP A 140 -62.76 -14.82 -49.49
CA ASP A 140 -63.05 -16.23 -49.75
C ASP A 140 -63.77 -16.94 -48.59
N GLY A 141 -63.70 -16.39 -47.35
CA GLY A 141 -64.44 -16.92 -46.20
C GLY A 141 -65.97 -16.79 -46.30
N LEU A 142 -66.47 -15.89 -47.15
CA LEU A 142 -67.89 -15.68 -47.39
C LEU A 142 -68.50 -16.66 -48.42
N ARG A 143 -67.68 -17.45 -49.12
CA ARG A 143 -68.17 -18.45 -50.11
C ARG A 143 -68.37 -19.85 -49.53
N ALA A 144 -67.80 -20.15 -48.36
CA ALA A 144 -67.89 -21.47 -47.73
C ALA A 144 -69.13 -21.68 -46.84
N LEU A 145 -70.07 -20.73 -46.82
CA LEU A 145 -71.30 -20.77 -46.02
C LEU A 145 -72.60 -20.75 -46.85
N ASN A 146 -72.53 -20.99 -48.16
CA ASN A 146 -73.72 -21.19 -49.02
C ASN A 146 -73.72 -22.58 -49.66
#